data_AF-A0A9N9MQF3-F1
#
_entry.id   AF-A0A9N9MQF3-F1
#
_cell.length_a   1.000
_cell.length_b   1.000
_cell.length_c   1.000
_cell.angle_alpha   90.00
_cell.angle_beta   90.00
_cell.angle_gamma   90.00
#
_symmetry.space_group_name_H-M   'P 1'
#
loop_
_entity.id
_entity.type
_entity.pdbx_description
1 polymer ?
#
loop_
_entity_poly.entity_id
_entity_poly.type
_entity_poly.pdbx_seq_one_letter_code
_entity_poly.pdbx_strand_id
1 'polypeptide(L)'
;MITRYKAKRIDIIFDRYFSSSIKEIERSRRDEFSTTEYIIAGPDQARGVEFSREMSNIKFKEALVKFLSMHWSSTEATPFIGNKIINLNFDLCYRFEVINGEVVKTTDDQLICEGHEEADTKIVYHICKLDTGSRILIKANDTDILIIMLGNMKHIKSETHIWMQCGTGNNIRDIDITTLYSILGESVSQALPGLHAFTGCDYNPAFFRKGKNRPFKLLLTSDEYQRAFIQLGTLMSSSERSAVFQTLERFVCHMYSVEHERTQTTSTEVALYQHFMAICTHAISHEFTSGWTWLDSVQNKDLLDFCWFEGEQLPQLISDVIITEGIEDELVDDPTKEIEDDKEIHRDSDGDEDDEEDEIINADESSDF
;
A
#
# COMPACT_ATOMS: atom_id res chain seq x y z
N MET A 1 -19.53 -9.35 -10.16
CA MET A 1 -19.68 -10.79 -9.90
C MET A 1 -18.49 -11.52 -10.53
N ILE A 2 -17.84 -12.44 -9.82
CA ILE A 2 -16.63 -13.18 -10.26
C ILE A 2 -16.84 -13.93 -11.59
N THR A 3 -18.07 -14.36 -11.84
CA THR A 3 -18.55 -14.95 -13.11
C THR A 3 -18.34 -14.07 -14.34
N ARG A 4 -18.20 -12.75 -14.20
CA ARG A 4 -17.97 -11.83 -15.33
C ARG A 4 -16.59 -11.99 -15.96
N TYR A 5 -15.64 -12.60 -15.25
CA TYR A 5 -14.27 -12.73 -15.72
C TYR A 5 -14.09 -14.01 -16.53
N LYS A 6 -13.38 -13.90 -17.66
CA LYS A 6 -13.07 -15.04 -18.53
C LYS A 6 -11.88 -15.88 -18.04
N ALA A 7 -11.20 -15.47 -16.97
CA ALA A 7 -10.07 -16.19 -16.41
C ALA A 7 -10.46 -17.61 -15.96
N LYS A 8 -9.54 -18.57 -16.17
CA LYS A 8 -9.69 -19.97 -15.72
C LYS A 8 -9.44 -20.12 -14.23
N ARG A 9 -8.52 -19.33 -13.67
CA ARG A 9 -8.19 -19.25 -12.25
C ARG A 9 -8.49 -17.85 -11.74
N ILE A 10 -9.11 -17.75 -10.57
CA ILE A 10 -9.42 -16.49 -9.91
C ILE A 10 -8.98 -16.61 -8.46
N ASP A 11 -8.05 -15.75 -8.06
CA ASP A 11 -7.54 -15.69 -6.70
C ASP A 11 -8.14 -14.46 -6.01
N ILE A 12 -8.76 -14.68 -4.86
CA ILE A 12 -9.42 -13.66 -4.04
C ILE A 12 -8.67 -13.65 -2.72
N ILE A 13 -8.01 -12.54 -2.45
CA ILE A 13 -7.02 -12.42 -1.38
C ILE A 13 -7.53 -11.41 -0.37
N PHE A 14 -7.55 -11.80 0.91
CA PHE A 14 -7.97 -10.97 2.02
C PHE A 14 -6.81 -10.68 2.98
N ASP A 15 -6.88 -9.52 3.62
CA ASP A 15 -6.06 -9.21 4.79
C ASP A 15 -6.35 -10.23 5.91
N ARG A 16 -5.36 -10.52 6.73
CA ARG A 16 -5.49 -11.16 8.04
C ARG A 16 -5.44 -10.09 9.12
N TYR A 17 -5.86 -10.49 10.32
CA TYR A 17 -5.93 -9.60 11.46
C TYR A 17 -5.23 -10.27 12.63
N PHE A 18 -3.93 -10.03 12.79
CA PHE A 18 -3.17 -10.60 13.89
C PHE A 18 -3.34 -9.76 15.16
N SER A 19 -3.17 -10.38 16.33
CA SER A 19 -2.96 -9.65 17.59
C SER A 19 -1.50 -9.25 17.72
N SER A 20 -1.21 -8.09 18.31
CA SER A 20 0.15 -7.57 18.50
C SER A 20 0.90 -7.25 17.20
N SER A 21 0.18 -7.02 16.09
CA SER A 21 0.78 -6.56 14.84
C SER A 21 1.07 -5.07 14.85
N ILE A 22 1.96 -4.59 13.97
CA ILE A 22 2.17 -3.16 13.72
C ILE A 22 0.86 -2.43 13.35
N LYS A 23 -0.05 -3.09 12.61
CA LYS A 23 -1.36 -2.52 12.23
C LYS A 23 -2.39 -2.43 13.36
N GLU A 24 -2.11 -2.95 14.56
CA GLU A 24 -3.07 -2.93 15.66
C GLU A 24 -3.36 -1.51 16.14
N ILE A 25 -2.34 -0.65 16.20
CA ILE A 25 -2.49 0.76 16.60
C ILE A 25 -3.37 1.51 15.58
N GLU A 26 -3.12 1.29 14.29
CA GLU A 26 -3.89 1.95 13.22
C GLU A 26 -5.35 1.46 13.19
N ARG A 27 -5.58 0.16 13.39
CA ARG A 27 -6.93 -0.41 13.55
C ARG A 27 -7.63 0.15 14.79
N SER A 28 -6.90 0.44 15.86
CA SER A 28 -7.42 1.05 17.09
C SER A 28 -7.85 2.50 16.85
N ARG A 29 -7.06 3.26 16.10
CA ARG A 29 -7.41 4.63 15.69
C ARG A 29 -8.67 4.70 14.83
N ARG A 30 -8.91 3.67 14.03
CA ARG A 30 -10.08 3.54 13.14
C ARG A 30 -11.32 2.96 13.82
N ASP A 31 -11.27 2.71 15.14
CA ASP A 31 -12.35 2.11 15.92
C ASP A 31 -12.83 0.74 15.36
N GLU A 32 -11.90 -0.04 14.79
CA GLU A 32 -12.22 -1.33 14.15
C GLU A 32 -12.37 -2.48 15.18
N PHE A 33 -12.08 -2.20 16.47
CA PHE A 33 -12.11 -3.15 17.59
C PHE A 33 -13.49 -3.21 18.27
N SER A 34 -14.51 -3.61 17.50
CA SER A 34 -15.72 -4.11 18.16
C SER A 34 -15.43 -5.50 18.73
N THR A 35 -15.69 -5.68 20.03
CA THR A 35 -15.54 -6.96 20.72
C THR A 35 -16.70 -7.93 20.48
N THR A 36 -17.78 -7.47 19.84
CA THR A 36 -18.95 -8.29 19.58
C THR A 36 -18.68 -9.24 18.43
N GLU A 37 -18.81 -10.54 18.69
CA GLU A 37 -18.77 -11.55 17.63
C GLU A 37 -19.86 -11.25 16.58
N TYR A 38 -19.48 -11.32 15.30
CA TYR A 38 -20.40 -11.14 14.19
C TYR A 38 -20.71 -12.47 13.55
N ILE A 39 -21.99 -12.79 13.37
CA ILE A 39 -22.45 -14.01 12.72
C ILE A 39 -23.28 -13.62 11.49
N ILE A 40 -22.92 -14.15 10.33
CA ILE A 40 -23.70 -14.01 9.11
C ILE A 40 -24.72 -15.16 9.08
N ALA A 41 -26.01 -14.82 9.18
CA ALA A 41 -27.11 -15.75 9.29
C ALA A 41 -27.33 -16.59 8.02
N GLY A 42 -26.91 -16.08 6.85
CA GLY A 42 -27.05 -16.77 5.57
C GLY A 42 -27.00 -15.83 4.36
N PRO A 43 -27.13 -16.37 3.13
CA PRO A 43 -27.10 -15.59 1.90
C PRO A 43 -28.24 -14.57 1.78
N ASP A 44 -29.37 -14.81 2.46
CA ASP A 44 -30.54 -13.93 2.47
C ASP A 44 -30.47 -12.81 3.51
N GLN A 45 -29.39 -12.72 4.30
CA GLN A 45 -29.23 -11.65 5.28
C GLN A 45 -29.21 -10.29 4.59
N ALA A 46 -30.18 -9.43 4.95
CA ALA A 46 -30.20 -8.05 4.51
C ALA A 46 -28.99 -7.28 5.07
N ARG A 47 -28.41 -6.40 4.25
CA ARG A 47 -27.34 -5.51 4.70
C ARG A 47 -27.90 -4.55 5.74
N GLY A 48 -27.13 -4.33 6.81
CA GLY A 48 -27.48 -3.33 7.82
C GLY A 48 -27.55 -1.93 7.22
N VAL A 49 -28.32 -1.04 7.85
CA VAL A 49 -28.45 0.36 7.45
C VAL A 49 -27.07 1.07 7.47
N GLU A 50 -26.20 0.68 8.39
CA GLU A 50 -24.84 1.21 8.54
C GLU A 50 -23.77 0.21 8.05
N PHE A 51 -24.01 -0.41 6.90
CA PHE A 51 -23.11 -1.42 6.32
C PHE A 51 -21.66 -0.95 6.19
N SER A 52 -21.42 0.33 5.90
CA SER A 52 -20.06 0.89 5.86
C SER A 52 -19.33 0.76 7.20
N ARG A 53 -20.04 0.91 8.34
CA ARG A 53 -19.46 0.72 9.67
C ARG A 53 -19.22 -0.77 9.96
N GLU A 54 -20.12 -1.64 9.52
CA GLU A 54 -19.91 -3.10 9.61
C GLU A 54 -18.69 -3.54 8.81
N MET A 55 -18.49 -2.98 7.61
CA MET A 55 -17.31 -3.26 6.78
C MET A 55 -16.00 -2.85 7.42
N SER A 56 -15.98 -1.89 8.34
CA SER A 56 -14.78 -1.51 9.10
C SER A 56 -14.50 -2.48 10.27
N ASN A 57 -15.49 -3.24 10.73
CA ASN A 57 -15.34 -4.15 11.87
C ASN A 57 -14.54 -5.40 11.51
N ILE A 58 -13.46 -5.68 12.23
CA ILE A 58 -12.61 -6.85 12.01
C ILE A 58 -13.40 -8.17 12.10
N LYS A 59 -14.24 -8.34 13.13
CA LYS A 59 -15.05 -9.55 13.32
C LYS A 59 -16.05 -9.77 12.20
N PHE A 60 -16.59 -8.69 11.64
CA PHE A 60 -17.39 -8.78 10.43
C PHE A 60 -16.56 -9.26 9.24
N LYS A 61 -15.38 -8.66 8.99
CA LYS A 61 -14.48 -9.05 7.89
C LYS A 61 -14.10 -10.53 7.99
N GLU A 62 -13.75 -11.02 9.18
CA GLU A 62 -13.46 -12.44 9.44
C GLU A 62 -14.68 -13.35 9.18
N ALA A 63 -15.86 -12.96 9.68
CA ALA A 63 -17.09 -13.70 9.49
C ALA A 63 -17.51 -13.76 8.01
N LEU A 64 -17.31 -12.67 7.26
CA LEU A 64 -17.58 -12.59 5.83
C LEU A 64 -16.76 -13.61 5.06
N VAL A 65 -15.46 -13.69 5.33
CA VAL A 65 -14.59 -14.66 4.64
C VAL A 65 -15.00 -16.10 4.97
N LYS A 66 -15.28 -16.40 6.25
CA LYS A 66 -15.76 -17.72 6.68
C LYS A 66 -17.07 -18.08 6.00
N PHE A 67 -18.02 -17.14 5.94
CA PHE A 67 -19.29 -17.31 5.25
C PHE A 67 -19.09 -17.61 3.76
N LEU A 68 -18.26 -16.84 3.06
CA LEU A 68 -17.96 -17.09 1.63
C LEU A 68 -17.36 -18.48 1.43
N SER A 69 -16.40 -18.86 2.29
CA SER A 69 -15.75 -20.17 2.23
C SER A 69 -16.73 -21.33 2.44
N MET A 70 -17.70 -21.19 3.36
CA MET A 70 -18.73 -22.19 3.58
C MET A 70 -19.77 -22.20 2.46
N HIS A 71 -20.33 -21.04 2.10
CA HIS A 71 -21.40 -20.94 1.12
C HIS A 71 -20.94 -21.38 -0.27
N TRP A 72 -19.70 -21.06 -0.66
CA TRP A 72 -19.14 -21.52 -1.93
C TRP A 72 -18.80 -23.02 -1.96
N SER A 73 -18.81 -23.72 -0.82
CA SER A 73 -18.72 -25.18 -0.79
C SER A 73 -20.05 -25.86 -1.10
N SER A 74 -21.15 -25.11 -1.17
CA SER A 74 -22.47 -25.67 -1.45
C SER A 74 -22.67 -25.97 -2.93
N THR A 75 -23.57 -26.90 -3.24
CA THR A 75 -23.96 -27.24 -4.62
C THR A 75 -24.59 -26.06 -5.36
N GLU A 76 -25.17 -25.08 -4.64
CA GLU A 76 -25.72 -23.85 -5.21
C GLU A 76 -24.65 -22.98 -5.88
N ALA A 77 -23.39 -23.10 -5.45
CA ALA A 77 -22.26 -22.38 -6.04
C ALA A 77 -21.72 -23.01 -7.33
N THR A 78 -22.17 -24.22 -7.69
CA THR A 78 -21.76 -24.93 -8.93
C THR A 78 -21.88 -24.06 -10.19
N PRO A 79 -23.02 -23.42 -10.52
CA PRO A 79 -23.12 -22.56 -11.71
C PRO A 79 -22.24 -21.31 -11.62
N PHE A 80 -21.93 -20.84 -10.41
CA PHE A 80 -21.07 -19.68 -10.19
C PHE A 80 -19.58 -20.00 -10.41
N ILE A 81 -19.12 -21.15 -9.92
CA ILE A 81 -17.74 -21.62 -10.11
C ILE A 81 -17.57 -22.10 -11.56
N GLY A 82 -18.52 -22.89 -12.06
CA GLY A 82 -18.51 -23.42 -13.42
C GLY A 82 -17.23 -24.21 -13.70
N ASN A 83 -16.52 -23.86 -14.77
CA ASN A 83 -15.26 -24.50 -15.17
C ASN A 83 -14.01 -23.75 -14.65
N LYS A 84 -14.15 -22.95 -13.59
CA LYS A 84 -13.07 -22.14 -13.03
C LYS A 84 -12.50 -22.79 -11.77
N ILE A 85 -11.26 -22.43 -11.47
CA ILE A 85 -10.63 -22.63 -10.17
C ILE A 85 -10.76 -21.32 -9.41
N ILE A 86 -11.38 -21.35 -8.23
CA ILE A 86 -11.42 -20.19 -7.34
C ILE A 86 -10.54 -20.48 -6.13
N ASN A 87 -9.55 -19.64 -5.87
CA ASN A 87 -8.77 -19.66 -4.65
C ASN A 87 -9.21 -18.49 -3.76
N LEU A 88 -9.61 -18.78 -2.54
CA LEU A 88 -9.86 -17.79 -1.50
C LEU A 88 -8.73 -17.88 -0.47
N ASN A 89 -7.90 -16.84 -0.39
CA ASN A 89 -6.82 -16.76 0.57
C ASN A 89 -7.20 -15.80 1.72
N PHE A 90 -7.13 -16.31 2.94
CA PHE A 90 -7.26 -15.54 4.17
C PHE A 90 -6.33 -16.10 5.23
N ASP A 91 -6.81 -17.01 6.07
CA ASP A 91 -6.03 -17.79 7.05
C ASP A 91 -5.35 -18.99 6.40
N LEU A 92 -6.13 -19.70 5.58
CA LEU A 92 -5.69 -20.74 4.66
C LEU A 92 -5.97 -20.29 3.23
N CYS A 93 -5.51 -21.07 2.26
CA CYS A 93 -5.93 -20.92 0.88
C CYS A 93 -6.95 -22.02 0.52
N TYR A 94 -8.23 -21.65 0.49
CA TYR A 94 -9.32 -22.56 0.10
C TYR A 94 -9.49 -22.55 -1.41
N ARG A 95 -9.40 -23.73 -2.01
CA ARG A 95 -9.56 -23.94 -3.45
C ARG A 95 -10.91 -24.59 -3.74
N PHE A 96 -11.63 -24.04 -4.70
CA PHE A 96 -12.96 -24.49 -5.11
C PHE A 96 -12.96 -24.86 -6.59
N GLU A 97 -13.43 -26.07 -6.89
CA GLU A 97 -13.58 -26.60 -8.25
C GLU A 97 -14.88 -27.38 -8.37
N VAL A 98 -15.47 -27.43 -9.57
CA VAL A 98 -16.61 -28.31 -9.85
C VAL A 98 -16.10 -29.62 -10.44
N ILE A 99 -16.29 -30.72 -9.72
CA ILE A 99 -15.93 -32.08 -10.15
C ILE A 99 -17.20 -32.92 -10.13
N ASN A 100 -17.53 -33.53 -11.27
CA ASN A 100 -18.74 -34.36 -11.44
C ASN A 100 -20.05 -33.66 -11.05
N GLY A 101 -20.12 -32.33 -11.22
CA GLY A 101 -21.32 -31.53 -10.91
C GLY A 101 -21.45 -31.11 -9.44
N GLU A 102 -20.47 -31.45 -8.60
CA GLU A 102 -20.42 -31.01 -7.21
C GLU A 102 -19.22 -30.10 -6.96
N VAL A 103 -19.35 -29.19 -6.01
CA VAL A 103 -18.23 -28.34 -5.60
C VAL A 103 -17.34 -29.10 -4.65
N VAL A 104 -16.07 -29.21 -5.01
CA VAL A 104 -15.01 -29.76 -4.17
C VAL A 104 -14.20 -28.60 -3.60
N LYS A 105 -14.19 -28.51 -2.27
CA LYS A 105 -13.33 -27.60 -1.51
C LYS A 105 -12.11 -28.35 -1.02
N THR A 106 -10.91 -27.87 -1.37
CA THR A 106 -9.64 -28.34 -0.82
C THR A 106 -8.85 -27.17 -0.22
N THR A 107 -7.79 -27.48 0.52
CA THR A 107 -6.80 -26.48 0.92
C THR A 107 -5.57 -26.61 0.02
N ASP A 108 -5.04 -25.48 -0.45
CA ASP A 108 -3.80 -25.42 -1.23
C ASP A 108 -2.67 -24.89 -0.37
N ASP A 109 -1.91 -25.81 0.23
CA ASP A 109 -0.86 -25.48 1.21
C ASP A 109 0.28 -24.64 0.60
N GLN A 110 0.51 -24.74 -0.71
CA GLN A 110 1.56 -23.96 -1.40
C GLN A 110 1.22 -22.48 -1.51
N LEU A 111 -0.07 -22.14 -1.43
CA LEU A 111 -0.59 -20.80 -1.50
C LEU A 111 -0.92 -20.21 -0.12
N ILE A 112 -0.64 -20.95 0.97
CA ILE A 112 -0.72 -20.41 2.33
C ILE A 112 0.49 -19.48 2.56
N CYS A 113 0.23 -18.32 3.16
CA CYS A 113 1.22 -17.30 3.49
C CYS A 113 1.06 -16.91 4.96
N GLU A 114 1.50 -17.80 5.87
CA GLU A 114 1.20 -17.71 7.30
C GLU A 114 1.70 -16.41 7.96
N GLY A 115 2.82 -15.87 7.49
CA GLY A 115 3.42 -14.62 8.00
C GLY A 115 2.87 -13.33 7.38
N HIS A 116 2.00 -13.42 6.36
CA HIS A 116 1.51 -12.23 5.67
C HIS A 116 0.19 -11.76 6.27
N GLU A 117 0.17 -10.51 6.76
CA GLU A 117 -1.05 -9.87 7.23
C GLU A 117 -1.83 -9.28 6.04
N GLU A 118 -1.25 -8.34 5.30
CA GLU A 118 -1.92 -7.56 4.25
C GLU A 118 -2.11 -8.33 2.92
N ALA A 119 -3.20 -8.07 2.22
CA ALA A 119 -3.53 -8.72 0.95
C ALA A 119 -2.57 -8.34 -0.19
N ASP A 120 -1.96 -7.17 -0.13
CA ASP A 120 -1.08 -6.62 -1.16
C ASP A 120 0.13 -7.53 -1.46
N THR A 121 0.83 -7.96 -0.43
CA THR A 121 1.98 -8.86 -0.52
C THR A 121 1.55 -10.30 -0.81
N LYS A 122 0.41 -10.74 -0.29
CA LYS A 122 -0.15 -12.05 -0.60
C LYS A 122 -0.47 -12.18 -2.09
N ILE A 123 -0.99 -11.12 -2.72
CA ILE A 123 -1.21 -11.07 -4.16
C ILE A 123 0.11 -11.33 -4.90
N VAL A 124 1.19 -10.65 -4.51
CA VAL A 124 2.51 -10.84 -5.15
C VAL A 124 3.07 -12.24 -4.88
N TYR A 125 2.92 -12.78 -3.67
CA TYR A 125 3.28 -14.15 -3.33
C TYR A 125 2.57 -15.18 -4.22
N HIS A 126 1.24 -15.05 -4.37
CA HIS A 126 0.45 -15.91 -5.26
C HIS A 126 0.96 -15.87 -6.69
N ILE A 127 1.30 -14.69 -7.19
CA ILE A 127 1.83 -14.49 -8.55
C ILE A 127 3.17 -15.21 -8.73
N CYS A 128 4.07 -15.15 -7.75
CA CYS A 128 5.37 -15.84 -7.79
C CYS A 128 5.23 -17.37 -7.90
N LYS A 129 4.13 -17.94 -7.41
CA LYS A 129 3.86 -19.39 -7.46
C LYS A 129 3.17 -19.84 -8.75
N LEU A 130 2.78 -18.94 -9.65
CA LEU A 130 2.16 -19.29 -10.94
C LEU A 130 3.15 -19.90 -11.94
N ASP A 131 2.64 -20.64 -12.92
CA ASP A 131 3.44 -21.25 -13.98
C ASP A 131 3.99 -20.22 -14.98
N THR A 132 5.07 -20.59 -15.67
CA THR A 132 5.65 -19.81 -16.78
C THR A 132 4.61 -19.52 -17.86
N GLY A 133 4.67 -18.32 -18.46
CA GLY A 133 3.76 -17.94 -19.56
C GLY A 133 2.34 -17.53 -19.11
N SER A 134 2.14 -17.31 -17.81
CA SER A 134 0.85 -16.87 -17.27
C SER A 134 0.49 -15.44 -17.70
N ARG A 135 -0.79 -15.18 -17.99
CA ARG A 135 -1.32 -13.83 -18.23
C ARG A 135 -2.18 -13.42 -17.04
N ILE A 136 -1.72 -12.42 -16.31
CA ILE A 136 -2.21 -12.11 -14.96
C ILE A 136 -2.85 -10.72 -14.97
N LEU A 137 -4.06 -10.62 -14.45
CA LEU A 137 -4.74 -9.34 -14.21
C LEU A 137 -4.97 -9.16 -12.71
N ILE A 138 -4.18 -8.29 -12.09
CA ILE A 138 -4.39 -7.83 -10.72
C ILE A 138 -5.55 -6.82 -10.75
N LYS A 139 -6.50 -6.93 -9.82
CA LYS A 139 -7.58 -5.96 -9.67
C LYS A 139 -7.54 -5.34 -8.28
N ALA A 140 -6.95 -4.16 -8.19
CA ALA A 140 -6.83 -3.44 -6.94
C ALA A 140 -6.65 -1.94 -7.23
N ASN A 141 -7.04 -1.10 -6.28
CA ASN A 141 -6.81 0.35 -6.36
C ASN A 141 -5.57 0.79 -5.56
N ASP A 142 -5.02 -0.12 -4.76
CA ASP A 142 -3.88 0.17 -3.90
C ASP A 142 -2.58 0.23 -4.70
N THR A 143 -1.86 1.34 -4.55
CA THR A 143 -0.59 1.57 -5.25
C THR A 143 0.53 0.71 -4.68
N ASP A 144 0.41 0.25 -3.44
CA ASP A 144 1.45 -0.55 -2.78
C ASP A 144 1.70 -1.85 -3.54
N ILE A 145 0.64 -2.48 -4.06
CA ILE A 145 0.73 -3.67 -4.91
C ILE A 145 1.57 -3.40 -6.16
N LEU A 146 1.40 -2.25 -6.82
CA LEU A 146 2.18 -1.90 -8.02
C LEU A 146 3.67 -1.79 -7.68
N ILE A 147 3.99 -1.11 -6.57
CA ILE A 147 5.36 -0.88 -6.13
C ILE A 147 6.03 -2.19 -5.71
N ILE A 148 5.34 -3.01 -4.91
CA ILE A 148 5.82 -4.32 -4.47
C ILE A 148 6.03 -5.23 -5.69
N MET A 149 5.08 -5.24 -6.63
CA MET A 149 5.20 -6.05 -7.84
C MET A 149 6.42 -5.62 -8.68
N LEU A 150 6.60 -4.33 -8.95
CA LEU A 150 7.77 -3.82 -9.69
C LEU A 150 9.10 -4.21 -9.03
N GLY A 151 9.20 -4.07 -7.71
CA GLY A 151 10.39 -4.48 -6.95
C GLY A 151 10.72 -5.97 -7.07
N ASN A 152 9.70 -6.80 -7.28
CA ASN A 152 9.81 -8.26 -7.32
C ASN A 152 9.77 -8.85 -8.74
N MET A 153 9.62 -8.04 -9.80
CA MET A 153 9.53 -8.51 -11.18
C MET A 153 10.72 -9.38 -11.61
N LYS A 154 11.92 -9.16 -11.06
CA LYS A 154 13.12 -9.97 -11.34
C LYS A 154 12.98 -11.44 -10.96
N HIS A 155 12.07 -11.75 -10.03
CA HIS A 155 11.79 -13.09 -9.54
C HIS A 155 10.66 -13.78 -10.31
N ILE A 156 9.95 -13.03 -11.15
CA ILE A 156 8.84 -13.58 -11.92
C ILE A 156 9.37 -14.45 -13.06
N LYS A 157 8.76 -15.63 -13.18
CA LYS A 157 9.12 -16.62 -14.21
C LYS A 157 9.03 -16.00 -15.60
N SER A 158 9.96 -16.38 -16.48
CA SER A 158 10.03 -15.90 -17.85
C SER A 158 8.70 -16.06 -18.58
N GLU A 159 8.39 -15.12 -19.49
CA GLU A 159 7.19 -15.08 -20.34
C GLU A 159 5.86 -14.78 -19.63
N THR A 160 5.86 -14.63 -18.31
CA THR A 160 4.67 -14.16 -17.57
C THR A 160 4.43 -12.69 -17.83
N HIS A 161 3.18 -12.34 -18.16
CA HIS A 161 2.76 -10.97 -18.41
C HIS A 161 1.72 -10.50 -17.39
N ILE A 162 1.96 -9.35 -16.77
CA ILE A 162 1.21 -8.85 -15.62
C ILE A 162 0.62 -7.48 -15.93
N TRP A 163 -0.69 -7.36 -15.77
CA TRP A 163 -1.42 -6.10 -15.75
C TRP A 163 -2.02 -5.86 -14.38
N MET A 164 -2.19 -4.59 -14.03
CA MET A 164 -2.99 -4.17 -12.88
C MET A 164 -4.09 -3.23 -13.35
N GLN A 165 -5.33 -3.59 -13.06
CA GLN A 165 -6.48 -2.73 -13.27
C GLN A 165 -6.84 -1.99 -11.98
N CYS A 166 -6.82 -0.67 -12.05
CA CYS A 166 -7.20 0.23 -10.96
C CYS A 166 -8.25 1.26 -11.43
N GLY A 167 -8.84 1.99 -10.48
CA GLY A 167 -9.89 2.98 -10.71
C GLY A 167 -11.31 2.39 -10.65
N THR A 168 -12.30 3.28 -10.72
CA THR A 168 -13.73 2.94 -10.66
C THR A 168 -14.51 3.65 -11.76
N GLY A 169 -15.62 3.06 -12.20
CA GLY A 169 -16.49 3.63 -13.24
C GLY A 169 -15.74 3.93 -14.54
N ASN A 170 -15.83 5.19 -15.00
CA ASN A 170 -15.19 5.66 -16.23
C ASN A 170 -13.66 5.88 -16.09
N ASN A 171 -13.15 5.82 -14.86
CA ASN A 171 -11.73 6.03 -14.54
C ASN A 171 -10.96 4.72 -14.38
N ILE A 172 -11.52 3.59 -14.82
CA ILE A 172 -10.79 2.32 -14.87
C ILE A 172 -9.62 2.43 -15.85
N ARG A 173 -8.44 2.01 -15.42
CA ARG A 173 -7.19 2.00 -16.20
C ARG A 173 -6.49 0.67 -16.02
N ASP A 174 -5.89 0.17 -17.10
CA ASP A 174 -5.01 -1.00 -17.08
C ASP A 174 -3.57 -0.53 -17.17
N ILE A 175 -2.78 -0.85 -16.15
CA ILE A 175 -1.34 -0.59 -16.07
C ILE A 175 -0.61 -1.87 -16.46
N ASP A 176 0.16 -1.82 -17.54
CA ASP A 176 1.01 -2.92 -17.98
C ASP A 176 2.31 -2.94 -17.16
N ILE A 177 2.33 -3.74 -16.09
CA ILE A 177 3.46 -3.80 -15.16
C ILE A 177 4.69 -4.38 -15.84
N THR A 178 4.53 -5.39 -16.70
CA THR A 178 5.63 -6.02 -17.45
C THR A 178 6.34 -5.01 -18.35
N THR A 179 5.57 -4.19 -19.07
CA THR A 179 6.12 -3.13 -19.92
C THR A 179 6.74 -2.02 -19.08
N LEU A 180 6.10 -1.61 -17.98
CA LEU A 180 6.62 -0.60 -17.08
C LEU A 180 7.98 -1.02 -16.47
N TYR A 181 8.11 -2.26 -16.01
CA TYR A 181 9.37 -2.81 -15.53
C TYR A 181 10.46 -2.78 -16.60
N SER A 182 10.11 -3.10 -17.85
CA SER A 182 11.05 -3.06 -18.98
C SER A 182 11.53 -1.64 -19.28
N ILE A 183 10.67 -0.63 -19.09
CA ILE A 183 11.02 0.79 -19.28
C ILE A 183 11.88 1.32 -18.13
N LEU A 184 11.52 1.01 -16.89
CA LEU A 184 12.23 1.48 -15.69
C LEU A 184 13.58 0.80 -15.53
N GLY A 185 13.69 -0.45 -15.97
CA GLY A 185 14.84 -1.29 -15.73
C GLY A 185 14.85 -1.90 -14.33
N GLU A 186 15.69 -2.92 -14.17
CA GLU A 186 15.77 -3.74 -12.96
C GLU A 186 16.19 -2.93 -11.73
N SER A 187 17.25 -2.12 -11.84
CA SER A 187 17.81 -1.36 -10.71
C SER A 187 16.80 -0.35 -10.13
N VAL A 188 16.18 0.47 -10.98
CA VAL A 188 15.16 1.45 -10.54
C VAL A 188 13.98 0.72 -9.90
N SER A 189 13.50 -0.35 -10.54
CA SER A 189 12.34 -1.09 -10.06
C SER A 189 12.57 -1.72 -8.69
N GLN A 190 13.76 -2.28 -8.43
CA GLN A 190 14.15 -2.79 -7.12
C GLN A 190 14.31 -1.70 -6.06
N ALA A 191 14.65 -0.47 -6.44
CA ALA A 191 14.77 0.66 -5.52
C ALA A 191 13.41 1.25 -5.10
N LEU A 192 12.33 1.01 -5.88
CA LEU A 192 11.02 1.61 -5.64
C LEU A 192 10.40 1.28 -4.29
N PRO A 193 10.42 0.03 -3.78
CA PRO A 193 9.88 -0.28 -2.45
C PRO A 193 10.56 0.54 -1.35
N GLY A 194 11.89 0.60 -1.36
CA GLY A 194 12.67 1.40 -0.41
C GLY A 194 12.36 2.88 -0.51
N LEU A 195 12.27 3.42 -1.74
CA LEU A 195 11.91 4.82 -1.97
C LEU A 195 10.49 5.14 -1.49
N HIS A 196 9.53 4.25 -1.79
CA HIS A 196 8.12 4.43 -1.45
C HIS A 196 7.91 4.47 0.07
N ALA A 197 8.55 3.56 0.81
CA ALA A 197 8.53 3.58 2.27
C ALA A 197 9.24 4.83 2.82
N PHE A 198 10.42 5.16 2.28
CA PHE A 198 11.22 6.29 2.76
C PHE A 198 10.55 7.65 2.55
N THR A 199 9.81 7.82 1.46
CA THR A 199 9.20 9.11 1.07
C THR A 199 7.76 9.28 1.57
N GLY A 200 7.28 8.31 2.35
CA GLY A 200 5.98 8.32 3.02
C GLY A 200 5.07 7.20 2.50
N CYS A 201 4.58 6.37 3.41
CA CYS A 201 3.59 5.32 3.19
C CYS A 201 2.64 5.27 4.40
N ASP A 202 1.82 4.23 4.52
CA ASP A 202 0.95 4.05 5.69
C ASP A 202 1.68 4.06 7.03
N TYR A 203 2.97 3.69 7.04
CA TYR A 203 3.78 3.57 8.25
C TYR A 203 4.74 4.76 8.45
N ASN A 204 5.15 5.42 7.37
CA ASN A 204 6.15 6.48 7.42
C ASN A 204 5.53 7.80 6.99
N PRO A 205 5.75 8.91 7.72
CA PRO A 205 5.25 10.21 7.28
C PRO A 205 5.94 10.64 5.98
N ALA A 206 5.25 11.45 5.19
CA ALA A 206 5.85 12.07 4.03
C ALA A 206 6.80 13.22 4.43
N PHE A 207 7.80 13.46 3.59
CA PHE A 207 8.68 14.62 3.74
C PHE A 207 7.90 15.92 3.53
N PHE A 208 8.10 16.88 4.45
CA PHE A 208 7.37 18.15 4.43
C PHE A 208 7.53 18.89 3.09
N ARG A 209 6.39 19.20 2.45
CA ARG A 209 6.31 19.86 1.13
C ARG A 209 7.03 19.12 0.00
N LYS A 210 7.26 17.81 0.12
CA LYS A 210 7.88 16.98 -0.93
C LYS A 210 6.98 15.79 -1.25
N GLY A 211 6.25 15.87 -2.35
CA GLY A 211 5.55 14.71 -2.92
C GLY A 211 6.51 13.75 -3.64
N LYS A 212 6.07 12.51 -3.89
CA LYS A 212 6.90 11.40 -4.44
C LYS A 212 7.52 11.65 -5.81
N ASN A 213 7.00 12.59 -6.60
CA ASN A 213 7.52 12.87 -7.95
C ASN A 213 8.98 13.34 -7.94
N ARG A 214 9.33 14.24 -7.02
CA ARG A 214 10.69 14.78 -6.92
C ARG A 214 11.73 13.74 -6.49
N PRO A 215 11.56 13.00 -5.38
CA PRO A 215 12.50 11.95 -5.00
C PRO A 215 12.57 10.84 -6.07
N PHE A 216 11.47 10.50 -6.75
CA PHE A 216 11.52 9.56 -7.87
C PHE A 216 12.40 10.06 -9.03
N LYS A 217 12.23 11.32 -9.46
CA LYS A 217 13.12 11.92 -10.48
C LYS A 217 14.59 11.91 -10.04
N LEU A 218 14.86 12.18 -8.76
CA LEU A 218 16.22 12.13 -8.22
C LEU A 218 16.80 10.71 -8.27
N LEU A 219 16.01 9.70 -7.90
CA LEU A 219 16.39 8.30 -8.00
C LEU A 219 16.83 7.90 -9.43
N LEU A 220 16.10 8.36 -10.45
CA LEU A 220 16.41 8.08 -11.85
C LEU A 220 17.75 8.65 -12.32
N THR A 221 18.32 9.63 -11.61
CA THR A 221 19.56 10.31 -12.03
C THR A 221 20.83 9.70 -11.43
N SER A 222 20.72 8.77 -10.46
CA SER A 222 21.88 8.29 -9.71
C SER A 222 21.79 6.81 -9.37
N ASP A 223 22.73 6.03 -9.91
CA ASP A 223 22.92 4.62 -9.58
C ASP A 223 23.35 4.43 -8.12
N GLU A 224 23.98 5.44 -7.51
CA GLU A 224 24.33 5.42 -6.09
C GLU A 224 23.06 5.44 -5.23
N TYR A 225 22.07 6.28 -5.56
CA TYR A 225 20.79 6.30 -4.85
C TYR A 225 19.96 5.05 -5.10
N GLN A 226 19.94 4.55 -6.33
CA GLN A 226 19.28 3.27 -6.63
C GLN A 226 19.85 2.15 -5.77
N ARG A 227 21.18 2.00 -5.72
CA ARG A 227 21.82 1.00 -4.86
C ARG A 227 21.52 1.21 -3.37
N ALA A 228 21.54 2.44 -2.87
CA ALA A 228 21.23 2.71 -1.47
C ALA A 228 19.79 2.29 -1.11
N PHE A 229 18.80 2.58 -1.96
CA PHE A 229 17.41 2.16 -1.73
C PHE A 229 17.20 0.66 -1.93
N ILE A 230 17.91 0.02 -2.87
CA ILE A 230 17.91 -1.45 -3.00
C ILE A 230 18.50 -2.09 -1.75
N GLN A 231 19.57 -1.50 -1.18
CA GLN A 231 20.25 -2.03 -0.01
C GLN A 231 19.50 -1.76 1.28
N LEU A 232 18.78 -0.63 1.40
CA LEU A 232 17.86 -0.35 2.52
C LEU A 232 16.93 -1.56 2.75
N GLY A 233 16.51 -2.15 1.63
CA GLY A 233 16.31 -3.58 1.35
C GLY A 233 16.55 -4.65 2.41
N THR A 234 17.84 -4.77 2.64
CA THR A 234 18.54 -6.05 2.79
C THR A 234 19.74 -5.84 3.70
N LEU A 235 19.72 -4.82 4.57
CA LEU A 235 20.85 -4.45 5.42
C LEU A 235 21.07 -5.54 6.48
N MET A 236 22.22 -6.21 6.41
CA MET A 236 22.55 -7.31 7.33
C MET A 236 23.59 -6.92 8.40
N SER A 237 24.41 -5.88 8.16
CA SER A 237 25.47 -5.46 9.08
C SER A 237 25.46 -3.96 9.45
N SER A 238 26.01 -3.62 10.61
CA SER A 238 26.10 -2.23 11.10
C SER A 238 26.96 -1.32 10.21
N SER A 239 28.01 -1.83 9.59
CA SER A 239 28.85 -1.05 8.66
C SER A 239 28.14 -0.73 7.35
N GLU A 240 27.37 -1.69 6.81
CA GLU A 240 26.57 -1.47 5.60
C GLU A 240 25.46 -0.44 5.87
N ARG A 241 24.82 -0.50 7.04
CA ARG A 241 23.83 0.48 7.47
C ARG A 241 24.37 1.91 7.45
N SER A 242 25.55 2.13 8.02
CA SER A 242 26.16 3.47 8.09
C SER A 242 26.43 4.08 6.70
N ALA A 243 26.97 3.28 5.77
CA ALA A 243 27.27 3.76 4.41
C ALA A 243 25.99 4.07 3.60
N VAL A 244 24.96 3.23 3.73
CA VAL A 244 23.66 3.47 3.09
C VAL A 244 23.02 4.73 3.68
N PHE A 245 23.06 4.91 4.99
CA PHE A 245 22.52 6.08 5.67
C PHE A 245 23.17 7.40 5.24
N GLN A 246 24.50 7.46 5.16
CA GLN A 246 25.19 8.65 4.62
C GLN A 246 24.77 8.97 3.18
N THR A 247 24.43 7.94 2.40
CA THR A 247 23.96 8.12 1.02
C THR A 247 22.52 8.62 0.99
N LEU A 248 21.66 8.11 1.87
CA LEU A 248 20.28 8.58 2.01
C LEU A 248 20.20 9.99 2.59
N GLU A 249 21.09 10.37 3.51
CA GLU A 249 21.21 11.76 3.98
C GLU A 249 21.51 12.72 2.81
N ARG A 250 22.52 12.38 1.99
CA ARG A 250 22.82 13.14 0.76
C ARG A 250 21.62 13.19 -0.18
N PHE A 251 20.88 12.09 -0.34
CA PHE A 251 19.65 12.05 -1.13
C PHE A 251 18.62 13.06 -0.61
N VAL A 252 18.40 13.14 0.70
CA VAL A 252 17.46 14.11 1.29
C VAL A 252 17.95 15.54 1.07
N CYS A 253 19.24 15.84 1.28
CA CYS A 253 19.80 17.17 1.00
C CYS A 253 19.55 17.59 -0.46
N HIS A 254 19.82 16.71 -1.42
CA HIS A 254 19.54 16.95 -2.84
C HIS A 254 18.04 17.11 -3.12
N MET A 255 17.19 16.32 -2.45
CA MET A 255 15.74 16.46 -2.56
C MET A 255 15.25 17.84 -2.05
N TYR A 256 15.95 18.47 -1.11
CA TYR A 256 15.63 19.83 -0.66
C TYR A 256 16.38 20.95 -1.41
N SER A 257 17.25 20.61 -2.38
CA SER A 257 18.14 21.58 -3.06
C SER A 257 19.05 22.33 -2.08
N VAL A 258 19.49 21.67 -1.01
CA VAL A 258 20.48 22.24 -0.09
C VAL A 258 21.87 21.89 -0.64
N GLU A 259 22.64 22.91 -1.04
CA GLU A 259 24.05 22.75 -1.41
C GLU A 259 24.89 22.43 -0.17
N HIS A 260 25.95 21.64 -0.31
CA HIS A 260 26.83 21.16 0.78
C HIS A 260 27.57 22.26 1.58
N GLU A 261 27.32 23.54 1.29
CA GLU A 261 27.96 24.68 1.95
C GLU A 261 27.01 25.39 2.91
N ARG A 262 26.71 24.75 4.05
CA ARG A 262 26.56 25.45 5.35
C ARG A 262 26.32 24.44 6.48
N THR A 263 27.38 24.22 7.25
CA THR A 263 27.32 23.81 8.65
C THR A 263 26.71 24.93 9.49
N GLN A 264 25.38 24.95 9.65
CA GLN A 264 24.71 25.58 10.79
C GLN A 264 23.25 25.11 10.83
N THR A 265 22.98 24.20 11.78
CA THR A 265 21.71 23.51 11.99
C THR A 265 20.54 24.49 12.12
N THR A 266 19.80 24.68 11.04
CA THR A 266 18.48 25.31 11.02
C THR A 266 17.42 24.35 11.55
N SER A 267 16.29 24.86 12.01
CA SER A 267 15.16 24.05 12.52
C SER A 267 14.66 22.98 11.53
N THR A 268 14.88 23.17 10.23
CA THR A 268 14.67 22.17 9.18
C THR A 268 15.66 21.01 9.19
N GLU A 269 16.93 21.25 9.54
CA GLU A 269 17.94 20.20 9.72
C GLU A 269 17.70 19.43 11.02
N VAL A 270 17.17 20.09 12.06
CA VAL A 270 16.68 19.43 13.28
C VAL A 270 15.46 18.56 12.97
N ALA A 271 14.51 18.99 12.13
CA ALA A 271 13.37 18.15 11.73
C ALA A 271 13.79 16.99 10.81
N LEU A 272 14.73 17.22 9.88
CA LEU A 272 15.34 16.18 9.04
C LEU A 272 16.07 15.15 9.92
N TYR A 273 16.86 15.63 10.88
CA TYR A 273 17.60 14.81 11.83
C TYR A 273 16.66 14.13 12.82
N GLN A 274 15.57 14.75 13.27
CA GLN A 274 14.56 14.12 14.13
C GLN A 274 13.74 13.08 13.37
N HIS A 275 13.45 13.29 12.09
CA HIS A 275 12.76 12.31 11.24
C HIS A 275 13.70 11.16 10.87
N PHE A 276 14.94 11.47 10.52
CA PHE A 276 16.01 10.51 10.27
C PHE A 276 16.37 9.73 11.54
N MET A 277 16.48 10.39 12.70
CA MET A 277 16.70 9.77 14.00
C MET A 277 15.45 9.06 14.52
N ALA A 278 14.23 9.46 14.17
CA ALA A 278 13.03 8.68 14.46
C ALA A 278 13.08 7.37 13.66
N ILE A 279 13.40 7.44 12.37
CA ILE A 279 13.61 6.27 11.49
C ILE A 279 14.79 5.41 12.00
N CYS A 280 15.90 6.02 12.44
CA CYS A 280 17.10 5.32 12.92
C CYS A 280 17.00 4.81 14.37
N THR A 281 16.23 5.46 15.25
CA THR A 281 15.99 5.04 16.64
C THR A 281 14.92 3.94 16.68
N HIS A 282 13.92 4.00 15.79
CA HIS A 282 13.08 2.84 15.47
C HIS A 282 13.92 1.65 14.96
N ALA A 283 15.13 1.91 14.44
CA ALA A 283 15.92 0.91 13.74
C ALA A 283 16.85 0.01 14.57
N ILE A 284 17.00 0.26 15.89
CA ILE A 284 18.16 -0.25 16.66
C ILE A 284 17.82 -1.15 17.86
N SER A 285 16.58 -1.28 18.34
CA SER A 285 16.26 -2.15 19.50
C SER A 285 15.41 -3.37 19.14
N HIS A 286 15.78 -4.53 19.71
CA HIS A 286 15.50 -5.91 19.29
C HIS A 286 14.11 -6.53 19.62
N GLU A 287 13.84 -7.64 18.89
CA GLU A 287 13.09 -8.88 19.16
C GLU A 287 11.53 -8.95 19.10
N PHE A 288 11.09 -9.72 18.09
CA PHE A 288 9.82 -10.20 17.51
C PHE A 288 8.70 -9.28 16.90
N THR A 289 8.43 -9.46 15.59
CA THR A 289 7.20 -9.38 14.74
C THR A 289 6.91 -8.25 13.71
N SER A 290 7.08 -8.65 12.43
CA SER A 290 6.24 -8.38 11.23
C SER A 290 6.42 -7.08 10.43
N GLY A 291 7.62 -6.87 9.91
CA GLY A 291 7.88 -6.00 8.76
C GLY A 291 8.25 -6.71 7.44
N TRP A 292 8.06 -8.05 7.33
CA TRP A 292 8.30 -9.15 6.31
C TRP A 292 9.46 -10.16 6.58
N THR A 293 9.31 -11.46 6.22
CA THR A 293 10.38 -12.53 6.24
C THR A 293 10.02 -13.91 5.64
N TRP A 294 10.94 -14.55 4.89
CA TRP A 294 11.57 -15.87 5.18
C TRP A 294 12.87 -16.12 4.39
N LEU A 295 13.97 -16.51 5.08
CA LEU A 295 15.28 -17.00 4.59
C LEU A 295 15.45 -18.51 4.85
N ASP A 296 15.40 -19.35 3.81
CA ASP A 296 15.66 -20.79 3.89
C ASP A 296 17.10 -21.14 4.32
N SER A 297 17.20 -21.86 5.44
CA SER A 297 18.44 -22.38 5.99
C SER A 297 18.93 -23.55 5.15
N VAL A 298 19.99 -23.30 4.38
CA VAL A 298 20.93 -24.31 3.86
C VAL A 298 20.24 -25.51 3.17
N GLN A 299 19.87 -25.29 1.89
CA GLN A 299 19.56 -26.28 0.84
C GLN A 299 18.07 -26.54 0.48
N ASN A 300 17.29 -25.50 0.13
CA ASN A 300 16.42 -25.47 -1.06
C ASN A 300 15.83 -24.06 -1.34
N LYS A 301 16.31 -23.37 -2.39
CA LYS A 301 15.94 -21.97 -2.65
C LYS A 301 14.46 -21.75 -2.99
N ASP A 302 13.71 -21.24 -2.02
CA ASP A 302 12.40 -20.56 -2.10
C ASP A 302 12.44 -19.41 -1.07
N LEU A 303 12.61 -18.14 -1.48
CA LEU A 303 13.03 -17.12 -0.51
C LEU A 303 12.71 -15.66 -0.90
N LEU A 304 12.03 -14.92 -0.02
CA LEU A 304 11.77 -13.47 -0.06
C LEU A 304 11.92 -12.90 1.36
N ASP A 305 12.58 -11.74 1.51
CA ASP A 305 12.71 -11.08 2.81
C ASP A 305 12.74 -9.54 2.69
N PHE A 306 12.15 -8.87 3.67
CA PHE A 306 12.43 -7.49 4.08
C PHE A 306 11.88 -7.34 5.51
N CYS A 307 12.71 -7.13 6.53
CA CYS A 307 12.23 -7.01 7.92
C CYS A 307 12.41 -5.57 8.42
N TRP A 308 11.35 -4.91 8.90
CA TRP A 308 11.43 -3.58 9.52
C TRP A 308 11.99 -3.68 10.94
N PHE A 309 11.22 -3.78 12.02
CA PHE A 309 11.72 -3.71 13.40
C PHE A 309 10.81 -4.46 14.35
N GLU A 310 11.23 -4.64 15.61
CA GLU A 310 10.50 -5.37 16.65
C GLU A 310 10.58 -4.63 18.01
N GLY A 311 9.46 -4.53 18.74
CA GLY A 311 9.38 -4.03 20.13
C GLY A 311 8.68 -2.67 20.36
N GLU A 312 8.23 -2.41 21.61
CA GLU A 312 7.52 -1.18 22.03
C GLU A 312 8.42 0.07 22.04
N GLN A 313 7.91 1.18 21.51
CA GLN A 313 8.70 2.36 21.14
C GLN A 313 7.98 3.68 21.49
N LEU A 314 8.38 4.31 22.60
CA LEU A 314 8.22 5.75 22.86
C LEU A 314 9.33 6.23 23.82
N PRO A 315 9.98 7.39 23.58
CA PRO A 315 10.50 8.20 24.68
C PRO A 315 9.30 8.66 25.51
N GLN A 316 9.32 8.44 26.82
CA GLN A 316 8.19 8.83 27.67
C GLN A 316 8.05 10.35 27.78
N LEU A 317 9.11 11.12 27.50
CA LEU A 317 9.11 12.56 27.54
C LEU A 317 9.90 13.16 26.37
N ILE A 318 9.41 14.29 25.83
CA ILE A 318 10.10 15.11 24.81
C ILE A 318 11.49 15.55 25.28
N SER A 319 11.68 15.71 26.58
CA SER A 319 12.96 16.08 27.20
C SER A 319 14.07 15.04 27.03
N ASP A 320 13.72 13.78 26.77
CA ASP A 320 14.71 12.70 26.61
C ASP A 320 15.43 12.78 25.26
N VAL A 321 14.96 13.66 24.36
CA VAL A 321 15.42 13.80 22.96
C VAL A 321 16.08 15.16 22.71
N ILE A 322 15.94 16.12 23.63
CA ILE A 322 16.53 17.46 23.49
C ILE A 322 17.89 17.48 24.18
N ILE A 323 18.98 17.54 23.41
CA ILE A 323 20.29 17.96 23.93
C ILE A 323 20.27 19.49 23.98
N THR A 324 20.03 20.05 25.16
CA THR A 324 20.30 21.47 25.42
C THR A 324 21.80 21.64 25.66
N GLU A 325 22.53 22.14 24.67
CA GLU A 325 23.76 22.87 24.97
C GLU A 325 23.37 24.31 25.33
N GLY A 326 23.78 24.72 26.53
CA GLY A 326 23.39 25.96 27.16
C GLY A 326 23.70 27.18 26.30
N ILE A 327 22.65 27.92 25.96
CA ILE A 327 22.73 29.34 25.69
C ILE A 327 21.80 30.01 26.71
N GLU A 328 22.36 30.28 27.89
CA GLU A 328 21.92 31.42 28.68
C GLU A 328 22.34 32.66 27.89
N ASP A 329 21.37 33.36 27.30
CA ASP A 329 21.08 34.77 27.62
C ASP A 329 20.21 35.46 26.54
N GLU A 330 19.12 36.04 27.05
CA GLU A 330 18.37 37.21 26.60
C GLU A 330 18.14 37.42 25.10
N LEU A 331 16.89 37.23 24.63
CA LEU A 331 16.18 38.30 23.90
C LEU A 331 14.66 38.17 24.11
N VAL A 332 14.08 39.34 24.41
CA VAL A 332 12.75 39.66 24.94
C VAL A 332 11.61 39.38 23.96
N ASP A 333 10.46 38.96 24.51
CA ASP A 333 9.14 38.85 23.87
C ASP A 333 8.73 40.12 23.07
N ASP A 334 8.25 39.93 21.84
CA ASP A 334 7.23 40.81 21.26
C ASP A 334 6.10 39.95 20.65
N PRO A 335 4.94 39.84 21.33
CA PRO A 335 3.81 39.06 20.86
C PRO A 335 2.90 39.94 19.99
N THR A 336 3.40 40.44 18.86
CA THR A 336 2.54 41.06 17.86
C THR A 336 3.07 40.85 16.43
N LYS A 337 2.68 39.73 15.81
CA LYS A 337 2.36 39.62 14.37
C LYS A 337 1.97 38.18 14.04
N GLU A 338 0.76 37.84 14.42
CA GLU A 338 0.02 36.74 13.82
C GLU A 338 -0.90 37.30 12.73
N ILE A 339 -0.91 36.56 11.61
CA ILE A 339 -1.99 36.39 10.62
C ILE A 339 -2.20 37.52 9.60
N GLU A 340 -1.91 37.21 8.33
CA GLU A 340 -2.92 37.31 7.27
C GLU A 340 -2.60 36.35 6.11
N ASP A 341 -3.65 35.61 5.75
CA ASP A 341 -3.75 34.46 4.86
C ASP A 341 -3.68 34.78 3.36
N ASP A 342 -3.28 33.74 2.62
CA ASP A 342 -3.78 33.29 1.31
C ASP A 342 -4.61 34.26 0.44
N LYS A 343 -3.95 34.79 -0.59
CA LYS A 343 -4.47 35.01 -1.96
C LYS A 343 -3.26 34.80 -2.88
N GLU A 344 -3.25 33.96 -3.91
CA GLU A 344 -4.10 33.91 -5.09
C GLU A 344 -3.64 32.70 -5.92
N ILE A 345 -4.56 31.93 -6.52
CA ILE A 345 -4.59 31.61 -7.96
C ILE A 345 -5.91 30.86 -8.21
N HIS A 346 -6.84 31.60 -8.81
CA HIS A 346 -8.05 31.09 -9.46
C HIS A 346 -7.70 30.15 -10.61
N ARG A 347 -8.50 29.09 -10.77
CA ARG A 347 -9.03 28.61 -12.05
C ARG A 347 -10.15 27.59 -11.77
N ASP A 348 -11.36 28.11 -11.56
CA ASP A 348 -12.57 27.36 -11.85
C ASP A 348 -12.91 27.60 -13.33
N SER A 349 -13.10 26.51 -14.05
CA SER A 349 -14.00 26.48 -15.21
C SER A 349 -15.40 26.30 -14.69
N ASP A 350 -16.36 27.07 -15.18
CA ASP A 350 -17.71 26.56 -15.46
C ASP A 350 -18.53 27.61 -16.23
N GLY A 351 -19.37 27.10 -17.14
CA GLY A 351 -20.66 27.69 -17.46
C GLY A 351 -20.68 28.73 -18.57
N ASP A 352 -20.84 28.26 -19.80
CA ASP A 352 -21.47 29.04 -20.88
C ASP A 352 -22.98 29.15 -20.58
N GLU A 353 -23.45 30.34 -20.22
CA GLU A 353 -24.85 30.78 -20.37
C GLU A 353 -24.82 32.28 -20.74
N ASP A 354 -24.99 32.58 -22.03
CA ASP A 354 -25.35 33.90 -22.52
C ASP A 354 -26.75 33.80 -23.15
N ASP A 355 -27.74 34.38 -22.45
CA ASP A 355 -29.03 34.78 -22.98
C ASP A 355 -28.88 36.15 -23.67
N GLU A 356 -29.17 36.22 -24.98
CA GLU A 356 -29.46 37.48 -25.68
C GLU A 356 -30.97 37.62 -25.90
N GLU A 357 -31.49 38.81 -25.55
CA GLU A 357 -32.86 39.27 -25.76
C GLU A 357 -33.20 39.54 -27.25
N ASP A 358 -34.51 39.64 -27.50
CA ASP A 358 -35.24 40.27 -28.61
C ASP A 358 -35.59 39.45 -29.88
N GLU A 359 -36.85 39.02 -30.00
CA GLU A 359 -37.86 39.72 -30.82
C GLU A 359 -39.26 39.08 -30.72
N ILE A 360 -40.27 39.95 -30.62
CA ILE A 360 -41.71 39.67 -30.68
C ILE A 360 -42.11 39.30 -32.12
N ILE A 361 -42.99 38.31 -32.33
CA ILE A 361 -44.17 38.36 -33.23
C ILE A 361 -45.03 37.08 -33.09
N ASN A 362 -46.35 37.31 -33.11
CA ASN A 362 -47.50 36.40 -32.98
C ASN A 362 -47.59 35.24 -33.99
N ALA A 363 -48.20 34.12 -33.58
CA ALA A 363 -49.35 33.40 -34.19
C ALA A 363 -49.34 31.94 -33.68
N ASP A 364 -50.28 31.54 -32.81
CA ASP A 364 -51.60 30.98 -33.12
C ASP A 364 -51.60 29.49 -33.55
N GLU A 365 -52.55 28.77 -32.94
CA GLU A 365 -53.14 27.47 -33.32
C GLU A 365 -52.40 26.12 -33.14
N SER A 366 -53.00 25.29 -32.28
CA SER A 366 -53.33 23.85 -32.48
C SER A 366 -52.16 22.85 -32.55
N SER A 367 -52.23 21.57 -32.17
CA SER A 367 -53.23 20.64 -31.63
C SER A 367 -52.44 19.36 -31.30
N ASP A 368 -52.88 18.64 -30.27
CA ASP A 368 -52.89 17.17 -30.13
C ASP A 368 -51.69 16.33 -30.65
N PHE A 369 -50.92 15.72 -29.74
CA PHE A 369 -51.08 14.33 -29.27
C PHE A 369 -49.91 13.88 -28.39
#